data_AF-T1IE78-F1
#
_entry.id   AF-T1IE78-F1
#
_cell.length_a   1.000
_cell.length_b   1.000
_cell.length_c   1.000
_cell.angle_alpha   90.00
_cell.angle_beta   90.00
_cell.angle_gamma   90.00
#
_symmetry.space_group_name_H-M   'P 1'
#
loop_
_entity.id
_entity.type
_entity.pdbx_description
1 polymer ?
#
loop_
_entity_poly.entity_id
_entity_poly.type
_entity_poly.pdbx_seq_one_letter_code
_entity_poly.pdbx_strand_id
1 'polypeptide(L)'
;MDSEEETLYDDVDSGNESSGDDVDFAMEVESNSTRERQPEADEYPFEVLSTEEIVQHMIDCIKEVNSVVEIPATTTRILLNHFKWDKEKLMERFYDGNQDQLFAEARVVNPFTKPHIISKPKVNPKQNSSGTEECEICYMVLPVPMMTGLECGHRFCTQCWGEYLTTKIMEEGVGQTIACAAHACDILVDDATVMRLVRDSKVRLKYQHLITNSFVECNRLLRWCPSPDCNNAIKVSYVEARPVVCKCLHTFCFACGENWHDPVKCHLLKRWIKKCDDDSETSNWIAANTKECPKCNVTIEKDGGCNHMVCKNQNCKADFCWVCLGPWEPHGSSWYNCNRYDEEEAKAARDAQEKSRSALQRYLFYCNRYMNHMQSLKFEHKLYASVKDKMEEMQQHNMSWIEVQFLKRAVDNLCLCRQTLMYTYVFAYYLRKNNQSVLFEDNQKDLESATETLSEYLERDITSENLADIKQKVQDKYSRRKVLLEHVHEGYEKEWWDYTE
;
A
#
# COMPACT_ATOMS: atom_id res chain seq x y z
N MET A 1 34.44 82.99 -9.74
CA MET A 1 33.76 83.92 -10.66
C MET A 1 32.45 83.26 -10.99
N ASP A 2 31.37 83.85 -10.44
CA ASP A 2 29.98 83.87 -10.90
C ASP A 2 29.21 82.51 -10.86
N SER A 3 28.36 82.27 -9.84
CA SER A 3 26.94 82.70 -9.64
C SER A 3 25.98 81.65 -10.23
N GLU A 4 25.15 80.94 -9.43
CA GLU A 4 23.71 81.22 -9.15
C GLU A 4 22.85 81.19 -10.44
N GLU A 5 21.67 80.62 -10.61
CA GLU A 5 20.55 80.15 -9.77
C GLU A 5 19.51 79.45 -10.68
N GLU A 6 18.40 78.97 -10.11
CA GLU A 6 17.27 78.21 -10.65
C GLU A 6 16.45 78.88 -11.79
N THR A 7 15.61 78.08 -12.48
CA THR A 7 14.17 78.42 -12.66
C THR A 7 13.34 77.23 -13.18
N LEU A 8 12.10 77.24 -12.68
CA LEU A 8 11.00 76.28 -12.69
C LEU A 8 9.99 76.61 -13.81
N TYR A 9 9.34 75.62 -14.44
CA TYR A 9 7.98 75.75 -15.00
C TYR A 9 7.25 74.41 -15.00
N ASP A 10 6.09 74.39 -14.33
CA ASP A 10 5.03 73.38 -14.42
C ASP A 10 4.21 73.57 -15.70
N ASP A 11 3.64 72.48 -16.25
CA ASP A 11 2.32 72.49 -16.87
C ASP A 11 1.68 71.09 -16.85
N VAL A 12 0.43 71.06 -16.40
CA VAL A 12 -0.51 69.93 -16.38
C VAL A 12 -1.50 70.11 -17.53
N ASP A 13 -1.76 69.07 -18.36
CA ASP A 13 -3.14 68.61 -18.67
C ASP A 13 -3.18 67.32 -19.53
N SER A 14 -4.26 66.59 -19.26
CA SER A 14 -4.92 65.38 -19.75
C SER A 14 -4.82 64.97 -21.24
N GLY A 15 -4.89 63.66 -21.50
CA GLY A 15 -5.15 63.11 -22.84
C GLY A 15 -4.96 61.59 -22.97
N ASN A 16 -6.00 60.83 -22.63
CA ASN A 16 -6.15 59.40 -22.87
C ASN A 16 -6.32 59.09 -24.37
N GLU A 17 -5.45 58.29 -24.99
CA GLU A 17 -5.81 57.46 -26.17
C GLU A 17 -5.07 56.11 -26.16
N SER A 18 -5.90 55.06 -26.19
CA SER A 18 -5.58 53.65 -26.41
C SER A 18 -5.12 53.41 -27.84
N SER A 19 -4.06 52.63 -28.05
CA SER A 19 -3.77 51.94 -29.32
C SER A 19 -2.99 50.68 -29.00
N GLY A 20 -3.62 49.53 -29.29
CA GLY A 20 -3.04 48.22 -29.03
C GLY A 20 -1.98 47.86 -30.06
N ASP A 21 -0.98 47.14 -29.58
CA ASP A 21 -0.10 46.32 -30.41
C ASP A 21 -0.15 44.89 -29.85
N ASP A 22 -0.90 44.05 -30.56
CA ASP A 22 -0.93 42.60 -30.40
C ASP A 22 0.46 42.03 -30.75
N VAL A 23 1.28 41.76 -29.73
CA VAL A 23 2.47 40.91 -29.87
C VAL A 23 2.07 39.46 -29.63
N ASP A 24 1.73 38.82 -30.74
CA ASP A 24 1.41 37.40 -30.91
C ASP A 24 2.59 36.53 -30.44
N PHE A 25 2.55 36.06 -29.18
CA PHE A 25 3.55 35.16 -28.61
C PHE A 25 3.19 33.71 -28.94
N ALA A 26 3.32 33.34 -30.22
CA ALA A 26 3.27 31.96 -30.66
C ALA A 26 4.49 31.20 -30.13
N MET A 27 4.34 30.46 -29.02
CA MET A 27 5.31 29.42 -28.65
C MET A 27 5.16 28.25 -29.63
N GLU A 28 6.09 28.17 -30.58
CA GLU A 28 6.33 26.97 -31.36
C GLU A 28 6.57 25.78 -30.42
N VAL A 29 5.70 24.78 -30.51
CA VAL A 29 5.89 23.48 -29.90
C VAL A 29 6.96 22.76 -30.71
N GLU A 30 8.23 23.05 -30.43
CA GLU A 30 9.32 22.19 -30.91
C GLU A 30 9.19 20.84 -30.21
N SER A 31 8.75 19.86 -31.00
CA SER A 31 8.85 18.43 -30.73
C SER A 31 10.32 18.01 -30.66
N ASN A 32 11.01 18.40 -29.60
CA ASN A 32 12.38 17.96 -29.38
C ASN A 32 12.36 16.72 -28.48
N SER A 33 12.59 15.57 -29.12
CA SER A 33 12.83 14.27 -28.50
C SER A 33 14.16 14.26 -27.73
N THR A 34 14.30 15.15 -26.75
CA THR A 34 15.36 15.03 -25.75
C THR A 34 14.92 13.92 -24.81
N ARG A 35 15.40 12.71 -25.10
CA ARG A 35 15.62 11.70 -24.07
C ARG A 35 16.44 12.39 -22.97
N GLU A 36 15.77 12.89 -21.95
CA GLU A 36 16.38 13.12 -20.65
C GLU A 36 17.04 11.78 -20.30
N ARG A 37 18.37 11.74 -20.39
CA ARG A 37 19.15 10.71 -19.73
C ARG A 37 18.89 10.90 -18.24
N GLN A 38 17.86 10.23 -17.74
CA GLN A 38 17.89 9.70 -16.39
C GLN A 38 19.28 9.04 -16.24
N PRO A 39 19.98 9.22 -15.11
CA PRO A 39 21.08 8.33 -14.80
C PRO A 39 20.52 6.92 -15.00
N GLU A 40 21.26 6.04 -15.66
CA GLU A 40 20.96 4.60 -15.70
C GLU A 40 20.94 4.10 -14.24
N ALA A 41 19.84 4.35 -13.55
CA ALA A 41 19.49 3.71 -12.31
C ALA A 41 19.30 2.27 -12.73
N ASP A 42 20.08 1.36 -12.13
CA ASP A 42 19.92 -0.08 -12.28
C ASP A 42 18.43 -0.40 -12.43
N GLU A 43 17.99 -0.68 -13.66
CA GLU A 43 16.61 -1.09 -13.87
C GLU A 43 16.46 -2.33 -13.00
N TYR A 44 15.62 -2.27 -11.98
CA TYR A 44 15.30 -3.42 -11.14
C TYR A 44 14.18 -4.16 -11.87
N PRO A 45 14.47 -5.17 -12.73
CA PRO A 45 13.46 -5.75 -13.58
C PRO A 45 12.48 -6.56 -12.73
N PHE A 46 11.20 -6.24 -12.88
CA PHE A 46 10.12 -7.00 -12.25
C PHE A 46 8.98 -7.23 -13.24
N GLU A 47 8.24 -8.32 -13.03
CA GLU A 47 7.09 -8.74 -13.81
C GLU A 47 5.87 -8.82 -12.90
N VAL A 48 4.70 -8.37 -13.39
CA VAL A 48 3.44 -8.46 -12.63
C VAL A 48 2.58 -9.58 -13.19
N LEU A 49 2.44 -10.64 -12.41
CA LEU A 49 1.71 -11.85 -12.75
C LEU A 49 0.28 -11.80 -12.19
N SER A 50 -0.71 -12.19 -13.00
CA SER A 50 -2.08 -12.47 -12.56
C SER A 50 -2.13 -13.78 -11.78
N THR A 51 -3.23 -14.01 -11.07
CA THR A 51 -3.44 -15.27 -10.35
C THR A 51 -3.42 -16.47 -11.32
N GLU A 52 -4.00 -16.33 -12.51
CA GLU A 52 -3.98 -17.38 -13.54
C GLU A 52 -2.56 -17.69 -14.03
N GLU A 53 -1.73 -16.67 -14.25
CA GLU A 53 -0.33 -16.85 -14.65
C GLU A 53 0.48 -17.58 -13.56
N ILE A 54 0.23 -17.26 -12.28
CA ILE A 54 0.86 -17.96 -11.14
C ILE A 54 0.38 -19.41 -11.05
N VAL A 55 -0.92 -19.65 -11.24
CA VAL A 55 -1.48 -21.02 -11.29
C VAL A 55 -0.82 -21.81 -12.42
N GLN A 56 -0.59 -21.20 -13.58
CA GLN A 56 0.08 -21.88 -14.70
C GLN A 56 1.53 -22.25 -14.35
N HIS A 57 2.30 -21.33 -13.76
CA HIS A 57 3.65 -21.62 -13.27
C HIS A 57 3.67 -22.73 -12.22
N MET A 58 2.70 -22.73 -11.31
CA MET A 58 2.53 -23.77 -10.29
C MET A 58 2.23 -25.13 -10.94
N ILE A 59 1.30 -25.17 -11.91
CA ILE A 59 0.95 -26.38 -12.67
C ILE A 59 2.16 -26.93 -13.42
N ASP A 60 2.98 -26.08 -14.04
CA ASP A 60 4.14 -26.54 -14.78
C ASP A 60 5.24 -27.09 -13.87
N CYS A 61 5.42 -26.49 -12.68
CA CYS A 61 6.25 -27.06 -11.62
C CYS A 61 5.73 -28.43 -11.14
N ILE A 62 4.42 -28.56 -10.95
CA ILE A 62 3.78 -29.82 -10.58
C ILE A 62 4.02 -30.87 -11.67
N LYS A 63 3.82 -30.54 -12.96
CA LYS A 63 4.05 -31.46 -14.08
C LYS A 63 5.48 -31.97 -14.15
N GLU A 64 6.46 -31.08 -13.92
CA GLU A 64 7.87 -31.45 -13.90
C GLU A 64 8.15 -32.51 -12.83
N VAL A 65 7.66 -32.30 -11.60
CA VAL A 65 7.78 -33.28 -10.52
C VAL A 65 6.99 -34.55 -10.84
N ASN A 66 5.78 -34.39 -11.39
CA ASN A 66 4.89 -35.51 -11.70
C ASN A 66 5.38 -36.40 -12.84
N SER A 67 6.31 -35.91 -13.68
CA SER A 67 6.98 -36.72 -14.70
C SER A 67 7.85 -37.84 -14.10
N VAL A 68 8.14 -37.78 -12.80
CA VAL A 68 8.96 -38.77 -12.07
C VAL A 68 8.12 -39.55 -11.06
N VAL A 69 7.27 -38.89 -10.27
CA VAL A 69 6.51 -39.53 -9.18
C VAL A 69 5.22 -40.22 -9.62
N GLU A 70 4.64 -39.83 -10.77
CA GLU A 70 3.43 -40.44 -11.36
C GLU A 70 2.21 -40.57 -10.41
N ILE A 71 1.90 -39.52 -9.64
CA ILE A 71 0.72 -39.48 -8.73
C ILE A 71 -0.31 -38.41 -9.16
N PRO A 72 -1.52 -38.36 -8.58
CA PRO A 72 -2.49 -37.32 -8.92
C PRO A 72 -1.94 -35.91 -8.65
N ALA A 73 -2.19 -34.96 -9.55
CA ALA A 73 -1.61 -33.61 -9.49
C ALA A 73 -1.93 -32.85 -8.19
N THR A 74 -3.14 -33.02 -7.66
CA THR A 74 -3.56 -32.46 -6.36
C THR A 74 -2.70 -33.03 -5.23
N THR A 75 -2.42 -34.32 -5.25
CA THR A 75 -1.54 -34.99 -4.28
C THR A 75 -0.11 -34.46 -4.39
N THR A 76 0.43 -34.34 -5.60
CA THR A 76 1.77 -33.74 -5.85
C THR A 76 1.85 -32.32 -5.32
N ARG A 77 0.82 -31.49 -5.55
CA ARG A 77 0.73 -30.12 -5.01
C ARG A 77 0.81 -30.10 -3.49
N ILE A 78 0.08 -30.99 -2.81
CA ILE A 78 0.06 -31.04 -1.34
C ILE A 78 1.41 -31.53 -0.78
N LEU A 79 2.04 -32.52 -1.42
CA LEU A 79 3.37 -32.96 -1.04
C LEU A 79 4.42 -31.86 -1.24
N LEU A 80 4.41 -31.18 -2.40
CA LEU A 80 5.28 -30.03 -2.65
C LEU A 80 5.08 -28.95 -1.60
N ASN A 81 3.82 -28.65 -1.27
CA ASN A 81 3.47 -27.70 -0.23
C ASN A 81 4.02 -28.10 1.16
N HIS A 82 3.92 -29.38 1.53
CA HIS A 82 4.48 -29.91 2.78
C HIS A 82 6.01 -29.69 2.87
N PHE A 83 6.71 -29.82 1.74
CA PHE A 83 8.16 -29.56 1.64
C PHE A 83 8.51 -28.11 1.26
N LYS A 84 7.56 -27.16 1.37
CA LYS A 84 7.78 -25.75 1.02
C LYS A 84 8.33 -25.56 -0.40
N TRP A 85 7.84 -26.37 -1.33
CA TRP A 85 8.21 -26.38 -2.75
C TRP A 85 9.69 -26.71 -3.03
N ASP A 86 10.38 -27.34 -2.07
CA ASP A 86 11.71 -27.91 -2.26
C ASP A 86 11.60 -29.26 -3.00
N LYS A 87 11.87 -29.23 -4.31
CA LYS A 87 11.78 -30.40 -5.18
C LYS A 87 12.76 -31.50 -4.76
N GLU A 88 13.96 -31.14 -4.36
CA GLU A 88 15.02 -32.10 -4.02
C GLU A 88 14.66 -32.88 -2.76
N LYS A 89 14.23 -32.18 -1.71
CA LYS A 89 13.78 -32.83 -0.46
C LYS A 89 12.58 -33.74 -0.66
N LEU A 90 11.63 -33.35 -1.51
CA LEU A 90 10.50 -34.20 -1.85
C LEU A 90 10.98 -35.50 -2.53
N MET A 91 11.87 -35.40 -3.52
CA MET A 91 12.38 -36.57 -4.23
C MET A 91 13.16 -37.50 -3.30
N GLU A 92 14.05 -36.97 -2.46
CA GLU A 92 14.80 -37.74 -1.46
C GLU A 92 13.86 -38.52 -0.54
N ARG A 93 12.87 -37.84 0.06
CA ARG A 93 11.90 -38.51 0.96
C ARG A 93 10.97 -39.48 0.24
N PHE A 94 10.65 -39.26 -1.03
CA PHE A 94 9.74 -40.10 -1.80
C PHE A 94 10.38 -41.43 -2.22
N TYR A 95 11.68 -41.42 -2.54
CA TYR A 95 12.42 -42.63 -2.97
C TYR A 95 13.19 -43.32 -1.85
N ASP A 96 13.75 -42.57 -0.90
CA ASP A 96 14.57 -43.14 0.19
C ASP A 96 13.77 -43.38 1.48
N GLY A 97 12.60 -42.76 1.61
CA GLY A 97 11.74 -42.83 2.79
C GLY A 97 10.61 -43.86 2.73
N ASN A 98 9.84 -43.94 3.82
CA ASN A 98 8.60 -44.71 3.86
C ASN A 98 7.45 -43.88 3.25
N GLN A 99 6.95 -44.31 2.09
CA GLN A 99 5.87 -43.62 1.38
C GLN A 99 4.58 -43.54 2.21
N ASP A 100 4.20 -44.60 2.92
CA ASP A 100 2.97 -44.59 3.74
C ASP A 100 3.06 -43.56 4.87
N GLN A 101 4.25 -43.42 5.47
CA GLN A 101 4.49 -42.39 6.49
C GLN A 101 4.46 -40.99 5.87
N LEU A 102 5.06 -40.80 4.69
CA LEU A 102 5.04 -39.52 3.98
C LEU A 102 3.61 -39.05 3.66
N PHE A 103 2.79 -39.93 3.09
CA PHE A 103 1.41 -39.63 2.75
C PHE A 103 0.56 -39.37 4.02
N ALA A 104 0.78 -40.14 5.09
CA ALA A 104 0.10 -39.92 6.37
C ALA A 104 0.49 -38.58 7.03
N GLU A 105 1.78 -38.23 7.04
CA GLU A 105 2.28 -36.94 7.55
C GLU A 105 1.68 -35.76 6.77
N ALA A 106 1.60 -35.88 5.45
CA ALA A 106 0.96 -34.90 4.58
C ALA A 106 -0.59 -34.93 4.62
N ARG A 107 -1.18 -35.88 5.35
CA ARG A 107 -2.63 -36.12 5.44
C ARG A 107 -3.30 -36.35 4.08
N VAL A 108 -2.63 -37.06 3.18
CA VAL A 108 -3.17 -37.45 1.87
C VAL A 108 -3.23 -38.97 1.78
N VAL A 109 -4.25 -39.49 1.11
CA VAL A 109 -4.37 -40.93 0.86
C VAL A 109 -3.27 -41.37 -0.11
N ASN A 110 -2.55 -42.44 0.23
CA ASN A 110 -1.52 -43.00 -0.64
C ASN A 110 -2.18 -43.59 -1.91
N PRO A 111 -1.93 -43.03 -3.12
CA PRO A 111 -2.55 -43.50 -4.36
C PRO A 111 -2.07 -44.90 -4.78
N PHE A 112 -0.93 -45.38 -4.27
CA PHE A 112 -0.39 -46.71 -4.55
C PHE A 112 -1.02 -47.80 -3.68
N THR A 113 -1.60 -47.42 -2.54
CA THR A 113 -2.39 -48.37 -1.76
C THR A 113 -3.71 -48.62 -2.51
N LYS A 114 -3.93 -49.88 -2.93
CA LYS A 114 -5.24 -50.30 -3.47
C LYS A 114 -6.30 -49.79 -2.50
N PRO A 115 -7.42 -49.22 -2.98
CA PRO A 115 -8.45 -48.75 -2.08
C PRO A 115 -8.86 -49.94 -1.23
N HIS A 116 -8.49 -49.90 0.06
CA HIS A 116 -9.34 -50.49 1.06
C HIS A 116 -10.64 -49.74 0.85
N ILE A 117 -11.54 -50.38 0.10
CA ILE A 117 -12.93 -50.01 0.00
C ILE A 117 -13.32 -49.83 1.46
N ILE A 118 -13.35 -48.57 1.93
CA ILE A 118 -14.06 -48.18 3.13
C ILE A 118 -15.42 -48.76 2.84
N SER A 119 -15.73 -49.82 3.58
CA SER A 119 -16.88 -50.69 3.46
C SER A 119 -17.98 -49.92 2.76
N LYS A 120 -18.29 -50.28 1.50
CA LYS A 120 -19.37 -49.67 0.72
C LYS A 120 -20.45 -49.29 1.73
N PRO A 121 -20.78 -47.98 1.91
CA PRO A 121 -22.06 -47.72 2.51
C PRO A 121 -23.02 -48.55 1.66
N LYS A 122 -23.91 -49.31 2.29
CA LYS A 122 -25.03 -49.93 1.59
C LYS A 122 -25.90 -48.79 1.06
N VAL A 123 -25.40 -48.02 0.09
CA VAL A 123 -26.25 -47.33 -0.85
C VAL A 123 -26.83 -48.47 -1.64
N ASN A 124 -27.98 -48.96 -1.19
CA ASN A 124 -28.92 -49.57 -2.10
C ASN A 124 -28.99 -48.57 -3.25
N PRO A 125 -28.53 -48.90 -4.46
CA PRO A 125 -29.00 -48.16 -5.59
C PRO A 125 -30.48 -48.53 -5.60
N LYS A 126 -31.34 -47.69 -5.02
CA LYS A 126 -32.61 -47.43 -5.68
C LYS A 126 -32.23 -46.72 -6.97
N GLN A 127 -31.57 -47.45 -7.88
CA GLN A 127 -31.66 -47.19 -9.30
C GLN A 127 -33.13 -47.45 -9.58
N ASN A 128 -33.94 -46.42 -9.35
CA ASN A 128 -35.20 -46.34 -10.03
C ASN A 128 -34.82 -46.41 -11.51
N SER A 129 -35.53 -47.24 -12.25
CA SER A 129 -35.45 -47.41 -13.70
C SER A 129 -35.71 -46.11 -14.50
N SER A 130 -35.67 -44.95 -13.85
CA SER A 130 -35.98 -43.59 -14.32
C SER A 130 -34.78 -42.67 -14.48
N GLY A 131 -33.52 -43.11 -14.22
CA GLY A 131 -32.33 -42.27 -14.46
C GLY A 131 -32.19 -41.08 -13.51
N THR A 132 -32.71 -41.21 -12.28
CA THR A 132 -32.72 -40.19 -11.23
C THR A 132 -32.11 -40.72 -9.93
N GLU A 133 -31.41 -39.88 -9.18
CA GLU A 133 -30.77 -40.17 -7.89
C GLU A 133 -31.21 -39.13 -6.84
N GLU A 134 -31.24 -39.50 -5.56
CA GLU A 134 -31.55 -38.60 -4.44
C GLU A 134 -30.26 -38.02 -3.85
N CYS A 135 -30.21 -36.71 -3.59
CA CYS A 135 -29.08 -36.05 -2.96
C CYS A 135 -29.17 -36.15 -1.44
N GLU A 136 -28.15 -36.70 -0.76
CA GLU A 136 -28.15 -36.85 0.71
C GLU A 136 -27.98 -35.54 1.50
N ILE A 137 -27.67 -34.41 0.83
CA ILE A 137 -27.54 -33.09 1.48
C ILE A 137 -28.87 -32.35 1.50
N CYS A 138 -29.55 -32.26 0.35
CA CYS A 138 -30.79 -31.50 0.19
C CYS A 138 -32.05 -32.37 0.04
N TYR A 139 -31.91 -33.70 -0.01
CA TYR A 139 -32.98 -34.69 -0.16
C TYR A 139 -33.82 -34.54 -1.44
N MET A 140 -33.30 -33.85 -2.46
CA MET A 140 -33.96 -33.70 -3.76
C MET A 140 -33.63 -34.85 -4.71
N VAL A 141 -34.63 -35.37 -5.42
CA VAL A 141 -34.46 -36.38 -6.48
C VAL A 141 -34.17 -35.68 -7.81
N LEU A 142 -32.98 -35.89 -8.34
CA LEU A 142 -32.46 -35.19 -9.52
C LEU A 142 -31.95 -36.17 -10.58
N PRO A 143 -31.91 -35.78 -11.86
CA PRO A 143 -31.29 -36.58 -12.91
C PRO A 143 -29.81 -36.87 -12.63
N VAL A 144 -29.33 -38.08 -12.97
CA VAL A 144 -27.92 -38.49 -12.78
C VAL A 144 -26.89 -37.47 -13.31
N PRO A 145 -27.09 -36.77 -14.44
CA PRO A 145 -26.14 -35.75 -14.91
C PRO A 145 -25.95 -34.54 -13.99
N MET A 146 -26.91 -34.30 -13.08
CA MET A 146 -26.82 -33.22 -12.08
C MET A 146 -26.14 -33.68 -10.79
N MET A 147 -25.68 -34.93 -10.73
CA MET A 147 -25.02 -35.54 -9.57
C MET A 147 -23.52 -35.73 -9.85
N THR A 148 -22.67 -35.08 -9.06
CA THR A 148 -21.20 -35.23 -9.14
C THR A 148 -20.70 -36.06 -7.97
N GLY A 149 -19.82 -37.03 -8.26
CA GLY A 149 -19.15 -37.86 -7.27
C GLY A 149 -17.64 -37.72 -7.30
N LEU A 150 -17.01 -38.11 -6.19
CA LEU A 150 -15.56 -38.26 -6.06
C LEU A 150 -15.17 -39.75 -6.07
N GLU A 151 -13.87 -40.03 -5.99
CA GLU A 151 -13.32 -41.39 -5.93
C GLU A 151 -13.80 -42.20 -4.71
N CYS A 152 -14.23 -41.52 -3.64
CA CYS A 152 -14.87 -42.15 -2.48
C CYS A 152 -16.23 -42.80 -2.78
N GLY A 153 -16.83 -42.52 -3.94
CA GLY A 153 -18.15 -43.00 -4.32
C GLY A 153 -19.32 -42.18 -3.79
N HIS A 154 -19.10 -41.21 -2.90
CA HIS A 154 -20.14 -40.28 -2.46
C HIS A 154 -20.53 -39.33 -3.60
N ARG A 155 -21.84 -39.14 -3.79
CA ARG A 155 -22.40 -38.31 -4.87
C ARG A 155 -23.40 -37.30 -4.30
N PHE A 156 -23.27 -36.06 -4.71
CA PHE A 156 -24.17 -34.99 -4.34
C PHE A 156 -24.54 -34.17 -5.56
N CYS A 157 -25.65 -33.43 -5.48
CA CYS A 157 -26.05 -32.58 -6.59
C CYS A 157 -25.06 -31.43 -6.80
N THR A 158 -24.95 -30.95 -8.03
CA THR A 158 -24.02 -29.86 -8.38
C THR A 158 -24.28 -28.58 -7.59
N GLN A 159 -25.53 -28.35 -7.16
CA GLN A 159 -25.89 -27.20 -6.34
C GLN A 159 -25.29 -27.30 -4.93
N CYS A 160 -25.51 -28.41 -4.22
CA CYS A 160 -24.95 -28.61 -2.88
C CYS A 160 -23.42 -28.61 -2.89
N TRP A 161 -22.80 -29.15 -3.95
CA TRP A 161 -21.36 -29.01 -4.14
C TRP A 161 -20.94 -27.54 -4.29
N GLY A 162 -21.64 -26.77 -5.11
CA GLY A 162 -21.35 -25.35 -5.31
C GLY A 162 -21.45 -24.54 -4.02
N GLU A 163 -22.50 -24.77 -3.24
CA GLU A 163 -22.70 -24.12 -1.93
C GLU A 163 -21.63 -24.54 -0.93
N TYR A 164 -21.37 -25.85 -0.77
CA TYR A 164 -20.33 -26.38 0.12
C TYR A 164 -18.95 -25.80 -0.19
N LEU A 165 -18.53 -25.85 -1.46
CA LEU A 165 -17.23 -25.32 -1.88
C LEU A 165 -17.15 -23.80 -1.65
N THR A 166 -18.22 -23.07 -1.97
CA THR A 166 -18.25 -21.61 -1.78
C THR A 166 -18.08 -21.23 -0.31
N THR A 167 -18.81 -21.89 0.60
CA THR A 167 -18.69 -21.67 2.05
C THR A 167 -17.28 -22.01 2.54
N LYS A 168 -16.71 -23.17 2.14
CA LYS A 168 -15.33 -23.55 2.52
C LYS A 168 -14.28 -22.54 2.05
N ILE A 169 -14.44 -22.00 0.85
CA ILE A 169 -13.47 -21.07 0.25
C ILE A 169 -13.61 -19.64 0.82
N MET A 170 -14.85 -19.15 0.95
CA MET A 170 -15.11 -17.75 1.28
C MET A 170 -15.21 -17.49 2.78
N GLU A 171 -15.87 -18.37 3.53
CA GLU A 171 -16.10 -18.19 4.97
C GLU A 171 -14.98 -18.81 5.80
N GLU A 172 -14.58 -20.05 5.48
CA GLU A 172 -13.53 -20.74 6.24
C GLU A 172 -12.11 -20.46 5.71
N GLY A 173 -11.98 -19.90 4.50
CA GLY A 173 -10.67 -19.58 3.90
C GLY A 173 -9.82 -20.81 3.55
N VAL A 174 -10.43 -21.98 3.41
CA VAL A 174 -9.72 -23.24 3.14
C VAL A 174 -9.57 -23.45 1.64
N GLY A 175 -8.34 -23.44 1.14
CA GLY A 175 -8.04 -23.75 -0.28
C GLY A 175 -7.40 -25.12 -0.50
N GLN A 176 -6.35 -25.45 0.24
CA GLN A 176 -5.47 -26.57 -0.12
C GLN A 176 -6.00 -27.96 0.24
N THR A 177 -6.90 -28.06 1.23
CA THR A 177 -7.29 -29.32 1.90
C THR A 177 -8.81 -29.49 1.98
N ILE A 178 -9.54 -29.07 0.95
CA ILE A 178 -11.00 -29.25 0.93
C ILE A 178 -11.32 -30.75 0.77
N ALA A 179 -11.93 -31.34 1.79
CA ALA A 179 -12.36 -32.74 1.80
C ALA A 179 -13.79 -32.92 1.26
N CYS A 180 -14.17 -34.17 1.02
CA CYS A 180 -15.51 -34.58 0.61
C CYS A 180 -16.58 -34.07 1.60
N ALA A 181 -17.75 -33.65 1.09
CA ALA A 181 -18.87 -33.19 1.92
C ALA A 181 -19.56 -34.31 2.73
N ALA A 182 -19.19 -35.58 2.52
CA ALA A 182 -19.74 -36.70 3.28
C ALA A 182 -19.18 -36.73 4.72
N HIS A 183 -19.99 -37.19 5.67
CA HIS A 183 -19.58 -37.31 7.06
C HIS A 183 -18.41 -38.30 7.22
N ALA A 184 -17.34 -37.86 7.90
CA ALA A 184 -16.13 -38.65 8.17
C ALA A 184 -15.43 -39.18 6.89
N CYS A 185 -15.43 -38.39 5.81
CA CYS A 185 -14.72 -38.71 4.58
C CYS A 185 -13.61 -37.67 4.31
N ASP A 186 -12.35 -38.06 4.51
CA ASP A 186 -11.19 -37.18 4.35
C ASP A 186 -10.60 -37.17 2.93
N ILE A 187 -11.30 -37.77 1.95
CA ILE A 187 -10.86 -37.77 0.55
C ILE A 187 -10.98 -36.35 0.00
N LEU A 188 -9.87 -35.84 -0.52
CA LEU A 188 -9.75 -34.46 -1.01
C LEU A 188 -10.45 -34.27 -2.35
N VAL A 189 -11.01 -33.08 -2.55
CA VAL A 189 -11.55 -32.62 -3.83
C VAL A 189 -10.39 -32.15 -4.70
N ASP A 190 -10.28 -32.66 -5.92
CA ASP A 190 -9.23 -32.22 -6.85
C ASP A 190 -9.51 -30.81 -7.40
N ASP A 191 -8.43 -30.08 -7.71
CA ASP A 191 -8.51 -28.68 -8.11
C ASP A 191 -9.36 -28.49 -9.39
N ALA A 192 -9.35 -29.46 -10.32
CA ALA A 192 -10.14 -29.40 -11.54
C ALA A 192 -11.64 -29.55 -11.26
N THR A 193 -12.03 -30.42 -10.33
CA THR A 193 -13.40 -30.56 -9.85
C THR A 193 -13.89 -29.29 -9.15
N VAL A 194 -13.07 -28.65 -8.32
CA VAL A 194 -13.43 -27.36 -7.69
C VAL A 194 -13.69 -26.30 -8.75
N MET A 195 -12.77 -26.13 -9.72
CA MET A 195 -12.90 -25.14 -10.78
C MET A 195 -14.11 -25.39 -11.70
N ARG A 196 -14.49 -26.65 -11.89
CA ARG A 196 -15.68 -27.04 -12.68
C ARG A 196 -16.99 -26.76 -11.94
N LEU A 197 -17.04 -27.00 -10.63
CA LEU A 197 -18.28 -26.93 -9.83
C LEU A 197 -18.60 -25.52 -9.32
N VAL A 198 -17.58 -24.75 -8.94
CA VAL A 198 -17.75 -23.34 -8.57
C VAL A 198 -17.95 -22.54 -9.85
N ARG A 199 -19.05 -21.78 -9.97
CA ARG A 199 -19.35 -20.96 -11.16
C ARG A 199 -19.02 -19.48 -10.98
N ASP A 200 -19.07 -18.98 -9.75
CA ASP A 200 -18.77 -17.59 -9.44
C ASP A 200 -17.27 -17.31 -9.67
N SER A 201 -16.98 -16.31 -10.50
CA SER A 201 -15.63 -15.89 -10.84
C SER A 201 -14.85 -15.40 -9.60
N LYS A 202 -15.51 -14.70 -8.68
CA LYS A 202 -14.88 -14.19 -7.46
C LYS A 202 -14.43 -15.33 -6.54
N VAL A 203 -15.26 -16.36 -6.40
CA VAL A 203 -14.95 -17.56 -5.60
C VAL A 203 -13.82 -18.36 -6.25
N ARG A 204 -13.85 -18.53 -7.58
CA ARG A 204 -12.76 -19.16 -8.34
C ARG A 204 -11.43 -18.45 -8.13
N LEU A 205 -11.41 -17.13 -8.26
CA LEU A 205 -10.21 -16.32 -8.08
C LEU A 205 -9.67 -16.44 -6.65
N LYS A 206 -10.57 -16.41 -5.64
CA LYS A 206 -10.19 -16.61 -4.25
C LYS A 206 -9.59 -18.01 -4.01
N TYR A 207 -10.20 -19.05 -4.57
CA TYR A 207 -9.66 -20.40 -4.48
C TYR A 207 -8.28 -20.54 -5.12
N GLN A 208 -8.11 -20.01 -6.33
CA GLN A 208 -6.82 -19.99 -7.04
C GLN A 208 -5.75 -19.25 -6.22
N HIS A 209 -6.09 -18.11 -5.62
CA HIS A 209 -5.20 -17.38 -4.73
C HIS A 209 -4.83 -18.22 -3.49
N LEU A 210 -5.78 -18.90 -2.85
CA LEU A 210 -5.52 -19.74 -1.67
C LEU A 210 -4.60 -20.94 -1.98
N ILE A 211 -4.81 -21.63 -3.11
CA ILE A 211 -3.97 -22.79 -3.46
C ILE A 211 -2.56 -22.38 -3.90
N THR A 212 -2.41 -21.19 -4.50
CA THR A 212 -1.12 -20.64 -4.92
C THR A 212 -0.40 -19.87 -3.81
N ASN A 213 -1.06 -19.55 -2.70
CA ASN A 213 -0.46 -18.70 -1.66
C ASN A 213 0.87 -19.26 -1.15
N SER A 214 0.91 -20.53 -0.79
CA SER A 214 2.14 -21.19 -0.35
C SER A 214 3.22 -21.24 -1.44
N PHE A 215 2.83 -21.42 -2.70
CA PHE A 215 3.77 -21.40 -3.82
C PHE A 215 4.50 -20.06 -3.92
N VAL A 216 3.76 -18.96 -3.72
CA VAL A 216 4.32 -17.61 -3.69
C VAL A 216 5.13 -17.37 -2.42
N GLU A 217 4.61 -17.69 -1.23
CA GLU A 217 5.30 -17.46 0.05
C GLU A 217 6.62 -18.25 0.18
N CYS A 218 6.68 -19.45 -0.39
CA CYS A 218 7.90 -20.27 -0.37
C CYS A 218 8.92 -19.84 -1.45
N ASN A 219 8.51 -19.04 -2.43
CA ASN A 219 9.39 -18.56 -3.47
C ASN A 219 9.87 -17.13 -3.16
N ARG A 220 11.14 -17.00 -2.76
CA ARG A 220 11.75 -15.69 -2.44
C ARG A 220 11.67 -14.65 -3.57
N LEU A 221 11.50 -15.08 -4.82
CA LEU A 221 11.43 -14.22 -5.99
C LEU A 221 10.00 -13.83 -6.37
N LEU A 222 9.00 -14.31 -5.64
CA LEU A 222 7.59 -13.95 -5.81
C LEU A 222 7.07 -13.26 -4.55
N ARG A 223 6.15 -12.30 -4.73
CA ARG A 223 5.42 -11.69 -3.62
C ARG A 223 4.06 -11.18 -4.05
N TRP A 224 3.03 -11.43 -3.25
CA TRP A 224 1.71 -10.87 -3.49
C TRP A 224 1.69 -9.34 -3.36
N CYS A 225 0.85 -8.69 -4.16
CA CYS A 225 0.49 -7.29 -3.94
C CYS A 225 -0.23 -7.16 -2.59
N PRO A 226 0.18 -6.24 -1.70
CA PRO A 226 -0.46 -6.05 -0.40
C PRO A 226 -1.78 -5.26 -0.48
N SER A 227 -2.13 -4.70 -1.66
CA SER A 227 -3.38 -3.98 -1.84
C SER A 227 -4.58 -4.89 -1.57
N PRO A 228 -5.57 -4.45 -0.77
CA PRO A 228 -6.84 -5.17 -0.61
C PRO A 228 -7.47 -5.46 -1.97
N ASP A 229 -8.10 -6.62 -2.09
CA ASP A 229 -8.79 -7.11 -3.29
C ASP A 229 -7.90 -7.28 -4.56
N CYS A 230 -6.58 -7.10 -4.45
CA CYS A 230 -5.64 -7.38 -5.53
C CYS A 230 -5.05 -8.79 -5.38
N ASN A 231 -5.21 -9.63 -6.41
CA ASN A 231 -4.68 -11.01 -6.42
C ASN A 231 -3.48 -11.16 -7.40
N ASN A 232 -2.80 -10.06 -7.73
CA ASN A 232 -1.59 -10.11 -8.54
C ASN A 232 -0.35 -10.35 -7.67
N ALA A 233 0.67 -11.01 -8.21
CA ALA A 233 1.99 -11.10 -7.60
C ALA A 233 3.06 -10.45 -8.46
N ILE A 234 4.14 -10.03 -7.81
CA ILE A 234 5.34 -9.49 -8.44
C ILE A 234 6.40 -10.58 -8.47
N LYS A 235 7.07 -10.73 -9.61
CA LYS A 235 8.22 -11.59 -9.81
C LYS A 235 9.45 -10.75 -10.09
N VAL A 236 10.56 -11.07 -9.43
CA VAL A 236 11.85 -10.37 -9.59
C VAL A 236 12.97 -11.34 -9.91
N SER A 237 14.09 -10.81 -10.45
CA SER A 237 15.28 -11.63 -10.72
C SER A 237 16.11 -11.90 -9.47
N TYR A 238 16.13 -10.96 -8.53
CA TYR A 238 16.83 -11.05 -7.25
C TYR A 238 16.10 -10.20 -6.22
N VAL A 239 16.23 -10.54 -4.93
CA VAL A 239 15.52 -9.84 -3.85
C VAL A 239 16.30 -8.59 -3.45
N GLU A 240 15.70 -7.42 -3.63
CA GLU A 240 16.24 -6.15 -3.16
C GLU A 240 15.13 -5.27 -2.53
N ALA A 241 15.51 -4.36 -1.64
CA ALA A 241 14.61 -3.38 -1.04
C ALA A 241 14.35 -2.22 -2.01
N ARG A 242 13.70 -2.51 -3.14
CA ARG A 242 13.35 -1.58 -4.20
C ARG A 242 11.83 -1.42 -4.33
N PRO A 243 11.34 -0.27 -4.84
CA PRO A 243 9.93 -0.08 -5.11
C PRO A 243 9.52 -0.94 -6.31
N VAL A 244 8.40 -1.64 -6.18
CA VAL A 244 7.73 -2.34 -7.29
C VAL A 244 6.31 -1.82 -7.42
N VAL A 245 5.83 -1.72 -8.66
CA VAL A 245 4.51 -1.16 -8.98
C VAL A 245 3.61 -2.26 -9.54
N CYS A 246 2.50 -2.53 -8.87
CA CYS A 246 1.51 -3.50 -9.35
C CYS A 246 0.64 -2.91 -10.48
N LYS A 247 -0.03 -3.77 -11.26
CA LYS A 247 -1.06 -3.38 -12.24
C LYS A 247 -2.22 -2.59 -11.62
N CYS A 248 -2.46 -2.76 -10.31
CA CYS A 248 -3.43 -1.95 -9.56
C CYS A 248 -2.89 -0.59 -9.09
N LEU A 249 -1.71 -0.17 -9.59
CA LEU A 249 -0.99 1.06 -9.27
C LEU A 249 -0.46 1.15 -7.84
N HIS A 250 -0.64 0.11 -7.02
CA HIS A 250 -0.09 0.06 -5.69
C HIS A 250 1.43 -0.13 -5.73
N THR A 251 2.15 0.72 -5.00
CA THR A 251 3.63 0.71 -4.95
C THR A 251 4.10 0.30 -3.56
N PHE A 252 4.88 -0.77 -3.49
CA PHE A 252 5.33 -1.35 -2.24
C PHE A 252 6.79 -1.82 -2.33
N CYS A 253 7.40 -2.07 -1.18
CA CYS A 253 8.77 -2.58 -1.09
C CYS A 253 8.76 -4.10 -1.30
N PHE A 254 9.49 -4.59 -2.30
CA PHE A 254 9.53 -6.03 -2.59
C PHE A 254 10.13 -6.86 -1.43
N ALA A 255 11.13 -6.33 -0.72
CA ALA A 255 11.81 -7.06 0.33
C ALA A 255 10.96 -7.28 1.59
N CYS A 256 10.25 -6.26 2.08
CA CYS A 256 9.45 -6.36 3.31
C CYS A 256 7.95 -6.56 3.07
N GLY A 257 7.41 -6.14 1.91
CA GLY A 257 5.98 -6.20 1.60
C GLY A 257 5.17 -5.01 2.08
N GLU A 258 5.77 -4.08 2.82
CA GLU A 258 5.12 -2.84 3.25
C GLU A 258 5.05 -1.82 2.12
N ASN A 259 4.17 -0.83 2.26
CA ASN A 259 4.14 0.36 1.41
C ASN A 259 5.55 0.92 1.19
N TRP A 260 5.84 1.45 -0.01
CA TRP A 260 7.18 1.98 -0.29
C TRP A 260 7.57 3.05 0.74
N HIS A 261 8.72 2.84 1.38
CA HIS A 261 9.03 3.49 2.64
C HIS A 261 10.36 4.26 2.63
N ASP A 262 10.64 4.94 1.52
CA ASP A 262 11.74 5.91 1.46
C ASP A 262 11.46 7.06 2.46
N PRO A 263 12.40 7.43 3.37
CA PRO A 263 13.83 7.05 3.38
C PRO A 263 14.23 5.93 4.34
N VAL A 264 13.30 5.31 5.07
CA VAL A 264 13.66 4.38 6.15
C VAL A 264 14.02 2.97 5.64
N LYS A 265 15.02 2.32 6.23
CA LYS A 265 15.35 0.90 5.94
C LYS A 265 14.27 -0.05 6.47
N CYS A 266 14.04 -1.17 5.76
CA CYS A 266 12.99 -2.15 6.10
C CYS A 266 13.03 -2.64 7.56
N HIS A 267 14.22 -2.90 8.11
CA HIS A 267 14.36 -3.41 9.47
C HIS A 267 13.93 -2.39 10.53
N LEU A 268 14.20 -1.11 10.31
CA LEU A 268 13.76 -0.02 11.20
C LEU A 268 12.25 0.16 11.13
N LEU A 269 11.66 0.11 9.92
CA LEU A 269 10.21 0.17 9.76
C LEU A 269 9.52 -1.01 10.45
N LYS A 270 10.04 -2.23 10.28
CA LYS A 270 9.49 -3.42 10.95
C LYS A 270 9.53 -3.29 12.48
N ARG A 271 10.61 -2.74 13.03
CA ARG A 271 10.72 -2.45 14.47
C ARG A 271 9.71 -1.39 14.91
N TRP A 272 9.50 -0.36 14.10
CA TRP A 272 8.52 0.70 14.36
C TRP A 272 7.08 0.18 14.36
N ILE A 273 6.68 -0.57 13.33
CA ILE A 273 5.33 -1.16 13.25
C ILE A 273 5.06 -2.02 14.48
N LYS A 274 5.98 -2.93 14.81
CA LYS A 274 5.85 -3.77 16.01
C LYS A 274 5.70 -2.93 17.30
N LYS A 275 6.46 -1.84 17.41
CA LYS A 275 6.37 -0.94 18.57
C LYS A 275 5.02 -0.22 18.63
N CYS A 276 4.48 0.19 17.49
CA CYS A 276 3.15 0.79 17.41
C CYS A 276 2.04 -0.21 17.76
N ASP A 277 2.18 -1.49 17.37
CA ASP A 277 1.22 -2.54 17.70
C ASP A 277 1.22 -2.89 19.20
N ASP A 278 2.40 -2.90 19.85
CA ASP A 278 2.57 -3.25 21.26
C ASP A 278 2.12 -2.12 22.22
N ASP A 279 2.19 -0.85 21.80
CA ASP A 279 1.85 0.33 22.62
C ASP A 279 0.37 0.76 22.38
N SER A 280 -0.51 0.55 23.37
CA SER A 280 -2.00 0.63 23.28
C SER A 280 -2.58 1.75 22.38
N GLU A 281 -3.21 1.36 21.26
CA GLU A 281 -3.81 2.24 20.23
C GLU A 281 -4.95 3.14 20.73
N THR A 282 -5.59 2.81 21.84
CA THR A 282 -6.87 3.44 22.25
C THR A 282 -6.70 4.88 22.77
N SER A 283 -5.56 5.23 23.38
CA SER A 283 -5.32 6.59 23.88
C SER A 283 -4.80 7.55 22.78
N ASN A 284 -4.18 7.02 21.73
CA ASN A 284 -3.60 7.82 20.64
C ASN A 284 -4.62 8.21 19.56
N TRP A 285 -5.63 7.37 19.32
CA TRP A 285 -6.67 7.65 18.33
C TRP A 285 -7.59 8.82 18.72
N ILE A 286 -7.86 9.00 20.03
CA ILE A 286 -8.70 10.11 20.53
C ILE A 286 -7.97 11.45 20.36
N ALA A 287 -6.66 11.52 20.65
CA ALA A 287 -5.86 12.74 20.55
C ALA A 287 -5.56 13.20 19.10
N ALA A 288 -5.81 12.35 18.10
CA ALA A 288 -5.51 12.65 16.69
C ALA A 288 -6.68 13.31 15.94
N ASN A 289 -7.92 13.00 16.34
CA ASN A 289 -9.13 13.40 15.61
C ASN A 289 -9.78 14.67 16.15
N THR A 290 -9.69 14.90 17.46
CA THR A 290 -10.27 16.07 18.12
C THR A 290 -9.27 16.73 19.03
N LYS A 291 -9.11 18.06 18.89
CA LYS A 291 -8.24 18.89 19.73
C LYS A 291 -8.95 20.20 20.07
N GLU A 292 -8.49 20.87 21.11
CA GLU A 292 -9.01 22.19 21.49
C GLU A 292 -8.18 23.31 20.86
N CYS A 293 -8.83 24.40 20.46
CA CYS A 293 -8.14 25.59 20.00
C CYS A 293 -7.27 26.17 21.13
N PRO A 294 -5.97 26.43 20.90
CA PRO A 294 -5.06 26.92 21.95
C PRO A 294 -5.42 28.31 22.50
N LYS A 295 -6.27 29.08 21.79
CA LYS A 295 -6.66 30.45 22.17
C LYS A 295 -8.05 30.53 22.83
N CYS A 296 -9.01 29.71 22.40
CA CYS A 296 -10.41 29.82 22.86
C CYS A 296 -11.01 28.51 23.39
N ASN A 297 -10.23 27.42 23.39
CA ASN A 297 -10.56 26.08 23.89
C ASN A 297 -11.81 25.44 23.28
N VAL A 298 -12.32 25.98 22.17
CA VAL A 298 -13.37 25.34 21.38
C VAL A 298 -12.80 24.06 20.78
N THR A 299 -13.51 22.95 20.94
CA THR A 299 -13.16 21.67 20.33
C THR A 299 -13.28 21.76 18.80
N ILE A 300 -12.23 21.33 18.12
CA ILE A 300 -12.09 21.28 16.66
C ILE A 300 -11.86 19.83 16.26
N GLU A 301 -12.59 19.37 15.25
CA GLU A 301 -12.38 18.09 14.58
C GLU A 301 -11.59 18.30 13.29
N LYS A 302 -10.64 17.41 12.99
CA LYS A 302 -9.84 17.47 11.77
C LYS A 302 -10.66 17.02 10.56
N ASP A 303 -10.92 17.91 9.62
CA ASP A 303 -11.72 17.67 8.40
C ASP A 303 -10.91 17.66 7.09
N GLY A 304 -9.59 17.87 7.16
CA GLY A 304 -8.67 17.91 6.02
C GLY A 304 -7.28 17.33 6.32
N GLY A 305 -6.46 17.22 5.27
CA GLY A 305 -5.08 16.75 5.37
C GLY A 305 -4.11 17.84 5.85
N CYS A 306 -4.40 19.10 5.55
CA CYS A 306 -3.58 20.23 5.94
C CYS A 306 -3.49 20.39 7.48
N ASN A 307 -2.29 20.61 7.99
CA ASN A 307 -2.04 20.87 9.41
C ASN A 307 -2.15 22.36 9.78
N HIS A 308 -2.33 23.25 8.81
CA HIS A 308 -2.63 24.67 9.03
C HIS A 308 -4.11 24.84 9.40
N MET A 309 -4.38 25.13 10.68
CA MET A 309 -5.74 25.22 11.20
C MET A 309 -6.13 26.66 11.47
N VAL A 310 -7.29 27.05 10.97
CA VAL A 310 -7.92 28.35 11.25
C VAL A 310 -9.10 28.10 12.17
N CYS A 311 -9.12 28.74 13.34
CA CYS A 311 -10.23 28.58 14.27
C CYS A 311 -11.55 29.09 13.66
N LYS A 312 -12.53 28.20 13.45
CA LYS A 312 -13.86 28.53 12.92
C LYS A 312 -14.72 29.41 13.85
N ASN A 313 -14.29 29.63 15.09
CA ASN A 313 -14.98 30.54 16.01
C ASN A 313 -14.77 31.99 15.53
N GLN A 314 -15.88 32.66 15.18
CA GLN A 314 -15.91 34.02 14.66
C GLN A 314 -15.18 35.05 15.56
N ASN A 315 -15.11 34.79 16.87
CA ASN A 315 -14.48 35.66 17.85
C ASN A 315 -12.97 35.35 18.07
N CYS A 316 -12.46 34.26 17.52
CA CYS A 316 -11.08 33.80 17.75
C CYS A 316 -10.20 33.96 16.51
N LYS A 317 -10.63 33.36 15.39
CA LYS A 317 -9.98 33.34 14.06
C LYS A 317 -8.46 33.20 14.10
N ALA A 318 -7.92 32.47 15.07
CA ALA A 318 -6.48 32.27 15.20
C ALA A 318 -6.02 31.11 14.33
N ASP A 319 -4.84 31.31 13.72
CA ASP A 319 -4.12 30.35 12.90
C ASP A 319 -3.08 29.61 13.74
N PHE A 320 -3.14 28.28 13.73
CA PHE A 320 -2.26 27.44 14.54
C PHE A 320 -1.95 26.10 13.84
N CYS A 321 -0.87 25.46 14.27
CA CYS A 321 -0.49 24.14 13.78
C CYS A 321 -1.22 23.03 14.53
N TRP A 322 -1.85 22.10 13.81
CA TRP A 322 -2.56 20.96 14.41
C TRP A 322 -1.63 20.06 15.25
N VAL A 323 -0.36 19.94 14.87
CA VAL A 323 0.59 19.02 15.53
C VAL A 323 1.04 19.58 16.88
N CYS A 324 1.65 20.77 16.90
CA CYS A 324 2.22 21.35 18.13
C CYS A 324 1.29 22.29 18.89
N LEU A 325 0.14 22.68 18.32
CA LEU A 325 -0.77 23.70 18.86
C LEU A 325 -0.14 25.10 19.02
N GLY A 326 1.05 25.32 18.43
CA GLY A 326 1.71 26.61 18.36
C GLY A 326 1.16 27.51 17.24
N PRO A 327 1.48 28.82 17.25
CA PRO A 327 1.07 29.75 16.20
C PRO A 327 1.59 29.31 14.83
N TRP A 328 0.81 29.55 13.77
CA TRP A 328 1.19 29.13 12.42
C TRP A 328 2.32 29.99 11.83
N GLU A 329 2.24 31.32 11.97
CA GLU A 329 3.14 32.29 11.33
C GLU A 329 4.65 31.98 11.44
N PRO A 330 5.20 31.50 12.58
CA PRO A 330 6.62 31.14 12.68
C PRO A 330 7.04 29.89 11.90
N HIS A 331 6.10 29.04 11.48
CA HIS A 331 6.43 27.80 10.76
C HIS A 331 7.09 28.12 9.42
N GLY A 332 8.17 27.39 9.09
CA GLY A 332 9.00 27.66 7.92
C GLY A 332 10.11 28.69 8.14
N SER A 333 10.10 29.46 9.23
CA SER A 333 11.20 30.37 9.59
C SER A 333 12.40 29.61 10.16
N SER A 334 13.64 30.05 9.95
CA SER A 334 14.85 29.32 10.40
C SER A 334 14.92 29.06 11.92
N TRP A 335 14.33 29.93 12.73
CA TRP A 335 14.44 29.89 14.18
C TRP A 335 13.36 29.05 14.88
N TYR A 336 12.22 28.77 14.23
CA TYR A 336 11.15 27.95 14.79
C TYR A 336 11.15 26.54 14.20
N ASN A 337 11.21 25.51 15.05
CA ASN A 337 11.30 24.11 14.63
C ASN A 337 10.24 23.27 15.34
N CYS A 338 9.16 22.92 14.63
CA CYS A 338 8.13 22.04 15.14
C CYS A 338 8.51 20.55 15.00
N ASN A 339 9.35 20.19 14.04
CA ASN A 339 9.71 18.80 13.70
C ASN A 339 10.84 18.21 14.56
N ARG A 340 11.64 19.05 15.25
CA ARG A 340 12.78 18.63 16.07
C ARG A 340 12.39 18.27 17.49
N TYR A 341 12.96 17.18 18.02
CA TYR A 341 12.83 16.84 19.43
C TYR A 341 13.99 17.43 20.24
N ASP A 342 13.67 18.38 21.12
CA ASP A 342 14.62 18.96 22.07
C ASP A 342 14.72 18.07 23.33
N GLU A 343 15.87 17.41 23.46
CA GLU A 343 16.14 16.57 24.64
C GLU A 343 16.52 17.39 25.87
N GLU A 344 17.07 18.59 25.70
CA GLU A 344 17.50 19.45 26.79
C GLU A 344 16.30 20.14 27.43
N GLU A 345 15.35 20.64 26.64
CA GLU A 345 14.08 21.16 27.14
C GLU A 345 13.28 20.07 27.87
N ALA A 346 13.25 18.85 27.32
CA ALA A 346 12.59 17.71 27.95
C ALA A 346 13.28 17.24 29.25
N LYS A 347 14.62 17.33 29.33
CA LYS A 347 15.40 17.01 30.54
C LYS A 347 15.31 18.12 31.59
N ALA A 348 15.35 19.39 31.20
CA ALA A 348 15.27 20.54 32.09
C ALA A 348 13.91 20.63 32.80
N ALA A 349 12.87 20.04 32.22
CA ALA A 349 11.56 20.00 32.83
C ALA A 349 11.47 19.17 34.13
N ARG A 350 12.41 18.24 34.46
CA ARG A 350 12.27 17.34 35.65
C ARG A 350 13.53 16.71 36.28
N ASP A 351 13.40 16.42 37.59
CA ASP A 351 14.37 15.78 38.50
C ASP A 351 14.39 14.23 38.47
N ALA A 352 15.60 13.68 38.32
CA ALA A 352 16.19 12.44 38.87
C ALA A 352 15.53 11.04 38.74
N GLN A 353 14.32 10.82 38.21
CA GLN A 353 13.72 9.45 38.13
C GLN A 353 13.43 8.91 36.72
N GLU A 354 14.06 9.44 35.66
CA GLU A 354 13.29 9.63 34.42
C GLU A 354 13.89 9.09 33.09
N LYS A 355 14.60 7.95 33.06
CA LYS A 355 15.01 7.33 31.77
C LYS A 355 13.88 6.63 31.00
N SER A 356 12.97 5.94 31.70
CA SER A 356 11.85 5.23 31.06
C SER A 356 10.79 6.19 30.50
N ARG A 357 10.60 7.35 31.15
CA ARG A 357 9.61 8.36 30.74
C ARG A 357 10.13 9.26 29.63
N SER A 358 11.44 9.56 29.60
CA SER A 358 12.04 10.32 28.48
C SER A 358 11.98 9.55 27.17
N ALA A 359 12.25 8.23 27.21
CA ALA A 359 12.14 7.36 26.04
C ALA A 359 10.69 7.28 25.51
N LEU A 360 9.70 7.21 26.42
CA LEU A 360 8.28 7.24 26.07
C LEU A 360 7.86 8.59 25.48
N GLN A 361 8.30 9.72 26.05
CA GLN A 361 7.98 11.05 25.53
C GLN A 361 8.58 11.28 24.15
N ARG A 362 9.84 10.86 23.93
CA ARG A 362 10.47 10.86 22.61
C ARG A 362 9.64 10.01 21.64
N TYR A 363 9.26 8.79 22.04
CA TYR A 363 8.42 7.93 21.20
C TYR A 363 7.09 8.62 20.83
N LEU A 364 6.36 9.17 21.80
CA LEU A 364 5.10 9.86 21.56
C LEU A 364 5.25 11.06 20.61
N PHE A 365 6.37 11.80 20.69
CA PHE A 365 6.66 12.91 19.78
C PHE A 365 6.72 12.47 18.31
N TYR A 366 7.50 11.42 18.02
CA TYR A 366 7.66 10.90 16.65
C TYR A 366 6.41 10.12 16.20
N CYS A 367 5.79 9.35 17.11
CA CYS A 367 4.58 8.58 16.84
C CYS A 367 3.41 9.48 16.50
N ASN A 368 3.23 10.60 17.22
CA ASN A 368 2.16 11.55 16.91
C ASN A 368 2.32 12.13 15.50
N ARG A 369 3.54 12.47 15.08
CA ARG A 369 3.82 13.02 13.74
C ARG A 369 3.63 11.98 12.64
N TYR A 370 4.12 10.76 12.84
CA TYR A 370 3.88 9.62 11.95
C TYR A 370 2.37 9.39 11.74
N MET A 371 1.62 9.25 12.83
CA MET A 371 0.17 8.99 12.77
C MET A 371 -0.59 10.16 12.17
N ASN A 372 -0.17 11.40 12.46
CA ASN A 372 -0.78 12.59 11.89
C ASN A 372 -0.60 12.66 10.37
N HIS A 373 0.62 12.40 9.85
CA HIS A 373 0.83 12.34 8.41
C HIS A 373 0.11 11.16 7.75
N MET A 374 0.03 10.00 8.42
CA MET A 374 -0.75 8.86 7.95
C MET A 374 -2.24 9.22 7.81
N GLN A 375 -2.79 9.93 8.79
CA GLN A 375 -4.16 10.41 8.74
C GLN A 375 -4.36 11.50 7.68
N SER A 376 -3.44 12.47 7.59
CA SER A 376 -3.47 13.51 6.56
C SER A 376 -3.45 12.90 5.16
N LEU A 377 -2.62 11.89 4.92
CA LEU A 377 -2.58 11.15 3.66
C LEU A 377 -3.93 10.51 3.32
N LYS A 378 -4.67 9.95 4.31
CA LYS A 378 -6.02 9.42 4.08
C LYS A 378 -7.01 10.50 3.65
N PHE A 379 -6.90 11.72 4.17
CA PHE A 379 -7.72 12.86 3.74
C PHE A 379 -7.33 13.33 2.34
N GLU A 380 -6.05 13.39 2.02
CA GLU A 380 -5.57 13.78 0.70
C GLU A 380 -6.00 12.83 -0.42
N HIS A 381 -6.14 11.52 -0.14
CA HIS A 381 -6.73 10.59 -1.11
C HIS A 381 -8.17 10.96 -1.50
N LYS A 382 -8.91 11.67 -0.63
CA LYS A 382 -10.25 12.18 -0.97
C LYS A 382 -10.18 13.38 -1.91
N LEU A 383 -9.06 14.10 -1.98
CA LEU A 383 -8.86 15.23 -2.89
C LEU A 383 -8.90 14.80 -4.36
N TYR A 384 -8.59 13.54 -4.70
CA TYR A 384 -8.71 13.06 -6.08
C TYR A 384 -10.12 13.26 -6.66
N ALA A 385 -11.16 13.03 -5.85
CA ALA A 385 -12.54 13.24 -6.29
C ALA A 385 -12.83 14.73 -6.48
N SER A 386 -12.53 15.56 -5.48
CA SER A 386 -12.77 17.00 -5.55
C SER A 386 -11.98 17.69 -6.66
N VAL A 387 -10.72 17.32 -6.87
CA VAL A 387 -9.88 17.84 -7.95
C VAL A 387 -10.42 17.42 -9.30
N LYS A 388 -10.91 16.19 -9.45
CA LYS A 388 -11.54 15.75 -10.69
C LYS A 388 -12.75 16.60 -11.04
N ASP A 389 -13.65 16.84 -10.08
CA ASP A 389 -14.84 17.66 -10.31
C ASP A 389 -14.45 19.10 -10.72
N LYS A 390 -13.42 19.67 -10.08
CA LYS A 390 -12.92 21.00 -10.39
C LYS A 390 -12.22 21.09 -11.75
N MET A 391 -11.50 20.03 -12.15
CA MET A 391 -10.93 19.92 -13.49
C MET A 391 -12.04 19.93 -14.56
N GLU A 392 -13.16 19.24 -14.31
CA GLU A 392 -14.32 19.22 -15.21
C GLU A 392 -15.01 20.59 -15.28
N GLU A 393 -15.17 21.28 -14.15
CA GLU A 393 -15.69 22.66 -14.09
C GLU A 393 -14.81 23.64 -14.89
N MET A 394 -13.50 23.60 -14.69
CA MET A 394 -12.54 24.47 -15.41
C MET A 394 -12.54 24.21 -16.92
N GLN A 395 -12.75 22.96 -17.35
CA GLN A 395 -12.90 22.63 -18.76
C GLN A 395 -14.15 23.22 -19.40
N GLN A 396 -15.24 23.35 -18.64
CA GLN A 396 -16.46 24.03 -19.10
C GLN A 396 -16.24 25.54 -19.28
N HIS A 397 -15.27 26.12 -18.57
CA HIS A 397 -14.87 27.52 -18.65
C HIS A 397 -13.70 27.76 -19.61
N ASN A 398 -13.64 27.02 -20.72
CA ASN A 398 -12.66 27.14 -21.82
C ASN A 398 -11.20 26.78 -21.48
N MET A 399 -10.91 26.08 -20.38
CA MET A 399 -9.57 25.52 -20.17
C MET A 399 -9.42 24.17 -20.89
N SER A 400 -8.27 23.96 -21.53
CA SER A 400 -7.99 22.69 -22.21
C SER A 400 -7.75 21.56 -21.20
N TRP A 401 -7.97 20.33 -21.66
CA TRP A 401 -7.69 19.14 -20.86
C TRP A 401 -6.23 19.06 -20.39
N ILE A 402 -5.29 19.53 -21.21
CA ILE A 402 -3.85 19.56 -20.91
C ILE A 402 -3.57 20.53 -19.76
N GLU A 403 -4.23 21.70 -19.75
CA GLU A 403 -4.05 22.73 -18.74
C GLU A 403 -4.56 22.34 -17.37
N VAL A 404 -5.49 21.40 -17.26
CA VAL A 404 -6.02 20.95 -15.95
C VAL A 404 -5.40 19.63 -15.49
N GLN A 405 -4.77 18.85 -16.38
CA GLN A 405 -4.17 17.54 -16.05
C GLN A 405 -3.08 17.63 -14.97
N PHE A 406 -2.39 18.77 -14.84
CA PHE A 406 -1.36 18.94 -13.82
C PHE A 406 -1.93 18.92 -12.40
N LEU A 407 -3.21 19.22 -12.20
CA LEU A 407 -3.84 19.17 -10.86
C LEU A 407 -3.86 17.76 -10.30
N LYS A 408 -4.10 16.74 -11.15
CA LYS A 408 -3.94 15.34 -10.74
C LYS A 408 -2.50 15.06 -10.30
N ARG A 409 -1.51 15.51 -11.08
CA ARG A 409 -0.09 15.38 -10.72
C ARG A 409 0.24 16.11 -9.42
N ALA A 410 -0.44 17.22 -9.12
CA ALA A 410 -0.27 17.95 -7.86
C ALA A 410 -0.71 17.09 -6.67
N VAL A 411 -1.87 16.43 -6.76
CA VAL A 411 -2.36 15.49 -5.74
C VAL A 411 -1.45 14.27 -5.61
N ASP A 412 -1.00 13.70 -6.74
CA ASP A 412 -0.04 12.58 -6.75
C ASP A 412 1.24 12.94 -5.98
N ASN A 413 1.82 14.12 -6.27
CA ASN A 413 3.00 14.61 -5.57
C ASN A 413 2.75 14.91 -4.10
N LEU A 414 1.59 15.47 -3.76
CA LEU A 414 1.21 15.73 -2.38
C LEU A 414 1.15 14.42 -1.57
N CYS A 415 0.45 13.40 -2.08
CA CYS A 415 0.35 12.08 -1.47
C CYS A 415 1.74 11.45 -1.28
N LEU A 416 2.60 11.52 -2.30
CA LEU A 416 3.95 10.99 -2.25
C LEU A 416 4.83 11.72 -1.21
N CYS A 417 4.69 13.04 -1.08
CA CYS A 417 5.39 13.82 -0.07
C CYS A 417 4.92 13.47 1.35
N ARG A 418 3.61 13.31 1.58
CA ARG A 418 3.09 12.85 2.89
C ARG A 418 3.59 11.47 3.26
N GLN A 419 3.55 10.54 2.31
CA GLN A 419 4.08 9.18 2.52
C GLN A 419 5.57 9.24 2.90
N THR A 420 6.34 10.06 2.18
CA THR A 420 7.77 10.26 2.49
C THR A 420 7.95 10.86 3.89
N LEU A 421 7.24 11.95 4.21
CA LEU A 421 7.29 12.61 5.52
C LEU A 421 6.95 11.66 6.67
N MET A 422 5.90 10.84 6.51
CA MET A 422 5.56 9.81 7.48
C MET A 422 6.78 8.92 7.80
N TYR A 423 7.50 8.45 6.78
CA TYR A 423 8.69 7.62 6.98
C TYR A 423 9.94 8.38 7.42
N THR A 424 10.05 9.68 7.11
CA THR A 424 11.14 10.52 7.65
C THR A 424 11.12 10.55 9.18
N TYR A 425 9.93 10.55 9.81
CA TYR A 425 9.82 10.51 11.27
C TYR A 425 10.20 9.15 11.87
N VAL A 426 9.94 8.04 11.16
CA VAL A 426 10.42 6.71 11.57
C VAL A 426 11.94 6.64 11.51
N PHE A 427 12.53 7.15 10.42
CA PHE A 427 13.98 7.27 10.27
C PHE A 427 14.59 8.14 11.38
N ALA A 428 14.03 9.33 11.62
CA ALA A 428 14.50 10.29 12.62
C ALA A 428 14.41 9.77 14.06
N TYR A 429 13.38 8.98 14.40
CA TYR A 429 13.22 8.44 15.74
C TYR A 429 14.42 7.59 16.16
N TYR A 430 14.87 6.72 15.26
CA TYR A 430 16.00 5.82 15.50
C TYR A 430 17.35 6.46 15.24
N LEU A 431 17.40 7.63 14.62
CA LEU A 431 18.65 8.29 14.27
C LEU A 431 19.35 8.82 15.53
N ARG A 432 20.64 8.49 15.69
CA ARG A 432 21.51 9.17 16.67
C ARG A 432 21.88 10.55 16.15
N LYS A 433 21.84 11.55 17.03
CA LYS A 433 22.17 12.93 16.65
C LYS A 433 23.64 13.03 16.22
N ASN A 434 23.86 13.61 15.04
CA ASN A 434 25.17 13.95 14.49
C ASN A 434 25.04 15.18 13.56
N ASN A 435 26.13 15.61 12.94
CA ASN A 435 26.09 16.80 12.06
C ASN A 435 25.13 16.62 10.88
N GLN A 436 25.04 15.41 10.33
CA GLN A 436 24.15 15.10 9.20
C GLN A 436 22.69 15.01 9.62
N SER A 437 22.40 14.61 10.87
CA SER A 437 21.03 14.57 11.37
C SER A 437 20.43 15.97 11.47
N VAL A 438 21.23 16.98 11.81
CA VAL A 438 20.78 18.38 11.86
C VAL A 438 20.36 18.86 10.47
N LEU A 439 21.20 18.60 9.45
CA LEU A 439 20.91 18.93 8.06
C LEU A 439 19.67 18.17 7.55
N PHE A 440 19.53 16.90 7.91
CA PHE A 440 18.35 16.11 7.58
C PHE A 440 17.08 16.71 8.21
N GLU A 441 17.13 17.16 9.46
CA GLU A 441 15.99 17.81 10.13
C GLU A 441 15.62 19.15 9.49
N ASP A 442 16.59 19.91 8.96
CA ASP A 442 16.32 21.12 8.17
C ASP A 442 15.64 20.77 6.83
N ASN A 443 16.16 19.78 6.10
CA ASN A 443 15.54 19.29 4.86
C ASN A 443 14.12 18.75 5.11
N GLN A 444 13.91 18.05 6.22
CA GLN A 444 12.59 17.55 6.62
C GLN A 444 11.61 18.68 6.87
N LYS A 445 12.04 19.74 7.58
CA LYS A 445 11.22 20.92 7.84
C LYS A 445 10.86 21.67 6.57
N ASP A 446 11.81 21.84 5.65
CA ASP A 446 11.57 22.47 4.35
C ASP A 446 10.51 21.69 3.56
N LEU A 447 10.65 20.36 3.49
CA LEU A 447 9.68 19.49 2.84
C LEU A 447 8.31 19.55 3.52
N GLU A 448 8.26 19.55 4.85
CA GLU A 448 7.02 19.61 5.61
C GLU A 448 6.29 20.93 5.38
N SER A 449 6.98 22.06 5.52
CA SER A 449 6.42 23.39 5.27
C SER A 449 5.88 23.51 3.85
N ALA A 450 6.67 23.10 2.85
CA ALA A 450 6.20 23.07 1.47
C ALA A 450 4.96 22.17 1.34
N THR A 451 4.98 20.97 1.94
CA THR A 451 3.88 20.00 1.94
C THR A 451 2.58 20.63 2.43
N GLU A 452 2.60 21.27 3.59
CA GLU A 452 1.42 21.95 4.15
C GLU A 452 0.94 23.08 3.24
N THR A 453 1.84 23.90 2.67
CA THR A 453 1.44 24.99 1.78
C THR A 453 0.65 24.51 0.56
N LEU A 454 1.08 23.48 -0.18
CA LEU A 454 0.25 23.00 -1.30
C LEU A 454 -0.95 22.15 -0.84
N SER A 455 -0.91 21.50 0.34
CA SER A 455 -2.10 20.87 0.92
C SER A 455 -3.20 21.91 1.13
N GLU A 456 -2.83 23.07 1.70
CA GLU A 456 -3.74 24.19 1.90
C GLU A 456 -4.32 24.73 0.59
N TYR A 457 -3.47 24.97 -0.41
CA TYR A 457 -3.94 25.48 -1.71
C TYR A 457 -4.91 24.53 -2.40
N LEU A 458 -4.66 23.22 -2.31
CA LEU A 458 -5.55 22.21 -2.90
C LEU A 458 -6.86 22.05 -2.09
N GLU A 459 -6.84 22.29 -0.78
CA GLU A 459 -8.03 22.18 0.07
C GLU A 459 -8.91 23.44 0.08
N ARG A 460 -8.31 24.64 -0.01
CA ARG A 460 -9.00 25.92 0.19
C ARG A 460 -9.15 26.76 -1.08
N ASP A 461 -8.12 26.80 -1.94
CA ASP A 461 -7.91 27.92 -2.88
C ASP A 461 -7.72 27.52 -4.36
N ILE A 462 -8.34 26.41 -4.81
CA ILE A 462 -8.30 26.08 -6.25
C ILE A 462 -9.27 27.00 -7.01
N THR A 463 -8.74 28.11 -7.53
CA THR A 463 -9.40 29.02 -8.48
C THR A 463 -8.61 29.07 -9.78
N SER A 464 -9.21 29.56 -10.87
CA SER A 464 -8.52 29.74 -12.17
C SER A 464 -7.32 30.69 -12.07
N GLU A 465 -7.37 31.68 -11.18
CA GLU A 465 -6.33 32.69 -10.98
C GLU A 465 -5.07 32.13 -10.30
N ASN A 466 -5.22 31.11 -9.44
CA ASN A 466 -4.10 30.54 -8.67
C ASN A 466 -3.41 29.35 -9.34
N LEU A 467 -3.77 28.98 -10.58
CA LEU A 467 -3.25 27.78 -11.25
C LEU A 467 -1.74 27.84 -11.53
N ALA A 468 -1.23 29.01 -11.91
CA ALA A 468 0.20 29.21 -12.14
C ALA A 468 1.00 29.02 -10.84
N ASP A 469 0.50 29.56 -9.73
CA ASP A 469 1.09 29.41 -8.40
C ASP A 469 1.08 27.96 -7.93
N ILE A 470 -0.03 27.23 -8.15
CA ILE A 470 -0.12 25.80 -7.83
C ILE A 470 0.94 25.03 -8.63
N LYS A 471 1.09 25.32 -9.93
CA LYS A 471 2.09 24.66 -10.79
C LYS A 471 3.52 24.90 -10.29
N GLN A 472 3.87 26.14 -9.93
CA GLN A 472 5.19 26.47 -9.37
C GLN A 472 5.44 25.74 -8.04
N LYS A 473 4.44 25.70 -7.15
CA LYS A 473 4.55 25.02 -5.85
C LYS A 473 4.69 23.51 -5.97
N VAL A 474 4.08 22.89 -6.98
CA VAL A 474 4.27 21.47 -7.27
C VAL A 474 5.73 21.17 -7.66
N GLN A 475 6.35 22.04 -8.46
CA GLN A 475 7.75 21.88 -8.87
C GLN A 475 8.72 22.05 -7.69
N ASP A 476 8.54 23.09 -6.87
CA ASP A 476 9.37 23.32 -5.68
C ASP A 476 9.34 22.12 -4.72
N LYS A 477 8.14 21.58 -4.44
CA LYS A 477 7.97 20.39 -3.60
C LYS A 477 8.73 19.17 -4.10
N TYR A 478 8.60 18.88 -5.39
CA TYR A 478 9.29 17.75 -6.01
C TYR A 478 10.79 17.87 -5.80
N SER A 479 11.33 19.10 -5.94
CA SER A 479 12.73 19.42 -5.65
C SER A 479 13.10 19.16 -4.19
N ARG A 480 12.33 19.67 -3.22
CA ARG A 480 12.61 19.50 -1.77
C ARG A 480 12.60 18.04 -1.33
N ARG A 481 11.63 17.25 -1.81
CA ARG A 481 11.58 15.81 -1.53
C ARG A 481 12.82 15.11 -2.08
N LYS A 482 13.21 15.44 -3.32
CA LYS A 482 14.39 14.86 -3.96
C LYS A 482 15.66 15.17 -3.18
N VAL A 483 15.87 16.42 -2.77
CA VAL A 483 17.03 16.84 -1.95
C VAL A 483 17.10 16.07 -0.64
N LEU A 484 15.96 15.90 0.06
CA LEU A 484 15.92 15.13 1.29
C LEU A 484 16.33 13.67 1.06
N LEU A 485 15.78 13.02 0.03
CA LEU A 485 16.05 11.62 -0.26
C LEU A 485 17.50 11.41 -0.71
N GLU A 486 18.01 12.27 -1.60
CA GLU A 486 19.41 12.23 -2.05
C GLU A 486 20.37 12.40 -0.87
N HIS A 487 20.09 13.30 0.07
CA HIS A 487 20.89 13.47 1.28
C HIS A 487 20.91 12.20 2.15
N VAL A 488 19.76 11.55 2.33
CA VAL A 488 19.68 10.30 3.10
C VAL A 488 20.37 9.14 2.37
N HIS A 489 20.22 9.04 1.05
CA HIS A 489 20.85 8.00 0.21
C HIS A 489 22.37 8.15 0.18
N GLU A 490 22.89 9.37 -0.01
CA GLU A 490 24.32 9.66 0.10
C GLU A 490 24.85 9.29 1.49
N GLY A 491 24.08 9.55 2.55
CA GLY A 491 24.44 9.12 3.89
C GLY A 491 24.38 7.61 4.11
N TYR A 492 23.60 6.86 3.33
CA TYR A 492 23.67 5.40 3.33
C TYR A 492 24.93 4.88 2.64
N GLU A 493 25.33 5.49 1.52
CA GLU A 493 26.55 5.11 0.79
C GLU A 493 27.82 5.44 1.57
N LYS A 494 27.82 6.55 2.31
CA LYS A 494 28.96 7.03 3.10
C LYS A 494 28.91 6.66 4.57
N GLU A 495 27.93 5.85 4.97
CA GLU A 495 27.74 5.34 6.34
C GLU A 495 27.65 6.45 7.41
N TRP A 496 26.92 7.53 7.13
CA TRP A 496 26.73 8.65 8.06
C TRP A 496 25.75 8.38 9.18
N TRP A 497 24.89 7.36 9.04
CA TRP A 497 23.74 7.14 9.91
C TRP A 497 23.98 6.06 10.94
N ASP A 498 23.99 6.45 12.22
CA ASP A 498 23.98 5.55 13.36
C ASP A 498 22.58 5.44 13.96
N TYR A 499 22.18 4.24 14.37
CA TYR A 499 20.85 3.98 14.94
C TYR A 499 20.88 3.65 16.43
N THR A 500 19.84 4.07 17.16
CA THR A 500 19.55 3.60 18.51
C THR A 500 18.95 2.19 18.46
N GLU A 501 19.31 1.36 19.44
CA GLU A 501 18.81 -0.01 19.61
C GLU A 501 17.35 -0.06 20.07
#